data_AF-A0A957Q0B8-F1
#
_entry.id   AF-A0A957Q0B8-F1
#
_cell.length_a   1.000
_cell.length_b   1.000
_cell.length_c   1.000
_cell.angle_alpha   90.00
_cell.angle_beta   90.00
_cell.angle_gamma   90.00
#
_symmetry.space_group_name_H-M   'P 1'
#
loop_
_entity.id
_entity.type
_entity.pdbx_description
1 polymer ?
#
loop_
_entity_poly.entity_id
_entity_poly.type
_entity_poly.pdbx_seq_one_letter_code
_entity_poly.pdbx_strand_id
1 'polypeptide(L)'
;MMDAEVQAVINSGLDVTPHWGDIDNQQFIEIVERNGHELLILITHGSHQGIMLSDGLLPTEMLVGAIRDKFDMVLLNTCDGVEVAQMIQSECNTGVICTIGEIDDRQAFYTGSLFVRELARGKSYFDAYKHSRPGHNKLYIFLAGRTSMREVKQIVVDELHQLEERIEKRLKAIEQRLTIRPQVDYNQRVVLALVIAVILLSIMVAWNT
;
A
#
# COMPACT_ATOMS: atom_id res chain seq x y z
N MET A 1 20.24 -14.32 23.17
CA MET A 1 20.78 -13.04 22.68
C MET A 1 19.59 -12.29 22.11
N MET A 2 19.33 -11.05 22.55
CA MET A 2 18.17 -10.31 22.07
C MET A 2 18.33 -10.09 20.58
N ASP A 3 17.33 -10.51 19.80
CA ASP A 3 17.43 -10.41 18.36
C ASP A 3 17.53 -8.94 17.97
N ALA A 4 18.39 -8.61 17.00
CA ALA A 4 18.52 -7.23 16.50
C ALA A 4 17.17 -6.68 16.02
N GLU A 5 16.26 -7.61 15.71
CA GLU A 5 14.91 -7.37 15.25
C GLU A 5 14.00 -6.73 16.29
N VAL A 6 13.92 -7.36 17.46
CA VAL A 6 13.13 -6.89 18.60
C VAL A 6 13.68 -5.53 19.06
N GLN A 7 15.00 -5.36 19.01
CA GLN A 7 15.65 -4.10 19.39
C GLN A 7 15.27 -2.94 18.46
N ALA A 8 15.11 -3.17 17.15
CA ALA A 8 14.70 -2.14 16.19
C ALA A 8 13.26 -1.65 16.44
N VAL A 9 12.36 -2.57 16.78
CA VAL A 9 10.96 -2.26 17.12
C VAL A 9 10.88 -1.49 18.44
N ILE A 10 11.62 -1.93 19.47
CA ILE A 10 11.69 -1.23 20.77
C ILE A 10 12.22 0.20 20.60
N ASN A 11 13.24 0.38 19.75
CA ASN A 11 13.86 1.69 19.52
C ASN A 11 13.06 2.59 18.57
N SER A 12 11.84 2.20 18.16
CA SER A 12 11.01 2.97 17.25
C SER A 12 10.46 4.27 17.85
N GLY A 13 10.36 4.35 19.18
CA GLY A 13 9.70 5.45 19.89
C GLY A 13 8.21 5.23 20.15
N LEU A 14 7.67 4.06 19.77
CA LEU A 14 6.34 3.61 20.21
C LEU A 14 6.41 3.02 21.62
N ASP A 15 5.27 2.99 22.30
CA ASP A 15 5.09 2.21 23.53
C ASP A 15 4.93 0.73 23.16
N VAL A 16 6.05 0.00 23.20
CA VAL A 16 6.13 -1.42 22.79
C VAL A 16 6.30 -2.28 24.02
N THR A 17 5.47 -3.30 24.16
CA THR A 17 5.65 -4.38 25.14
C THR A 17 6.15 -5.64 24.42
N PRO A 18 7.48 -5.82 24.26
CA PRO A 18 8.05 -6.93 23.53
C PRO A 18 7.95 -8.24 24.32
N HIS A 19 7.50 -9.30 23.64
CA HIS A 19 7.54 -10.67 24.13
C HIS A 19 8.30 -11.53 23.12
N TRP A 20 9.29 -12.31 23.57
CA TRP A 20 10.13 -13.14 22.70
C TRP A 20 10.62 -14.39 23.43
N GLY A 21 11.05 -15.38 22.65
CA GLY A 21 11.47 -16.69 23.13
C GLY A 21 10.36 -17.72 23.05
N ASP A 22 10.45 -18.75 23.88
CA ASP A 22 9.52 -19.89 23.90
C ASP A 22 8.22 -19.49 24.61
N ILE A 23 7.28 -18.90 23.86
CA ILE A 23 5.95 -18.53 24.34
C ILE A 23 5.00 -19.71 24.10
N ASP A 24 4.39 -20.23 25.16
CA ASP A 24 3.37 -21.28 25.07
C ASP A 24 1.95 -20.69 24.90
N ASN A 25 0.96 -21.57 24.65
CA ASN A 25 -0.44 -21.16 24.50
C ASN A 25 -0.98 -20.36 25.69
N GLN A 26 -0.67 -20.77 26.93
CA GLN A 26 -1.19 -20.10 28.11
C GLN A 26 -0.60 -18.68 28.23
N GLN A 27 0.71 -18.57 28.06
CA GLN A 27 1.43 -17.30 28.08
C GLN A 27 0.94 -16.37 26.98
N PHE A 28 0.71 -16.89 25.77
CA PHE A 28 0.16 -16.09 24.66
C PHE A 28 -1.19 -15.47 25.05
N ILE A 29 -2.11 -16.26 25.58
CA ILE A 29 -3.42 -15.76 26.03
C ILE A 29 -3.26 -14.74 27.15
N GLU A 30 -2.41 -15.00 28.15
CA GLU A 30 -2.15 -14.05 29.24
C GLU A 30 -1.54 -12.72 28.75
N ILE A 31 -0.71 -12.75 27.71
CA ILE A 31 -0.14 -11.55 27.07
C ILE A 31 -1.24 -10.77 26.36
N VAL A 32 -2.06 -11.45 25.56
CA VAL A 32 -3.11 -10.84 24.74
C VAL A 32 -4.30 -10.33 25.57
N GLU A 33 -4.57 -10.92 26.72
CA GLU A 33 -5.59 -10.46 27.67
C GLU A 33 -5.18 -9.19 28.43
N ARG A 34 -3.90 -8.78 28.39
CA ARG A 34 -3.48 -7.50 28.97
C ARG A 34 -3.98 -6.35 28.09
N ASN A 35 -5.06 -5.73 28.54
CA ASN A 35 -5.68 -4.58 27.86
C ASN A 35 -4.72 -3.39 27.74
N GLY A 36 -4.87 -2.61 26.65
CA GLY A 36 -4.20 -1.31 26.47
C GLY A 36 -3.39 -1.16 25.18
N HIS A 37 -3.32 -2.19 24.35
CA HIS A 37 -2.56 -2.17 23.10
C HIS A 37 -3.50 -2.05 21.89
N GLU A 38 -3.21 -1.12 20.97
CA GLU A 38 -3.99 -0.92 19.75
C GLU A 38 -3.55 -1.83 18.59
N LEU A 39 -2.27 -2.26 18.62
CA LEU A 39 -1.61 -3.03 17.57
C LEU A 39 -1.00 -4.31 18.15
N LEU A 40 -1.32 -5.44 17.53
CA LEU A 40 -0.65 -6.72 17.76
C LEU A 40 0.28 -7.04 16.58
N ILE A 41 1.54 -7.39 16.86
CA ILE A 41 2.49 -7.85 15.84
C ILE A 41 2.90 -9.28 16.19
N LEU A 42 2.62 -10.21 15.28
CA LEU A 42 2.99 -11.62 15.41
C LEU A 42 4.07 -11.94 14.37
N ILE A 43 5.23 -12.34 14.85
CA ILE A 43 6.35 -12.81 14.03
C ILE A 43 6.64 -14.24 14.49
N THR A 44 6.13 -15.21 13.75
CA THR A 44 6.24 -16.64 14.10
C THR A 44 6.02 -17.50 12.85
N HIS A 45 6.33 -18.79 12.94
CA HIS A 45 5.87 -19.76 11.96
C HIS A 45 4.36 -19.97 12.08
N GLY A 46 3.71 -20.27 10.98
CA GLY A 46 2.27 -20.49 10.94
C GLY A 46 1.84 -21.20 9.67
N SER A 47 0.55 -21.50 9.62
CA SER A 47 -0.14 -22.04 8.46
C SER A 47 -1.59 -21.56 8.50
N HIS A 48 -2.40 -21.97 7.51
CA HIS A 48 -3.85 -21.76 7.52
C HIS A 48 -4.56 -22.30 8.78
N GLN A 49 -3.94 -23.23 9.52
CA GLN A 49 -4.52 -23.81 10.74
C GLN A 49 -4.24 -22.99 12.01
N GLY A 50 -3.32 -22.02 11.95
CA GLY A 50 -2.99 -21.18 13.10
C GLY A 50 -1.51 -20.78 13.16
N ILE A 51 -1.06 -20.41 14.35
CA ILE A 51 0.32 -19.96 14.60
C ILE A 51 1.07 -20.98 15.46
N MET A 52 2.36 -21.14 15.22
CA MET A 52 3.22 -22.01 16.02
C MET A 52 3.68 -21.29 17.28
N LEU A 53 3.52 -21.95 18.41
CA LEU A 53 4.01 -21.57 19.73
C LEU A 53 4.95 -22.67 20.25
N SER A 54 5.55 -22.48 21.43
CA SER A 54 6.55 -23.40 21.97
C SER A 54 5.99 -24.78 22.35
N ASP A 55 4.71 -24.85 22.72
CA ASP A 55 3.98 -26.07 23.09
C ASP A 55 3.11 -26.64 21.96
N GLY A 56 3.17 -26.04 20.77
CA GLY A 56 2.49 -26.53 19.56
C GLY A 56 1.74 -25.45 18.79
N LEU A 57 0.80 -25.88 17.95
CA LEU A 57 -0.01 -24.98 17.14
C LEU A 57 -1.14 -24.37 17.99
N LEU A 58 -1.23 -23.04 18.03
CA LEU A 58 -2.41 -22.31 18.48
C LEU A 58 -3.41 -22.23 17.33
N PRO A 59 -4.59 -22.87 17.42
CA PRO A 59 -5.58 -22.89 16.35
C PRO A 59 -6.13 -21.51 16.02
N THR A 60 -6.47 -21.29 14.75
CA THR A 60 -7.07 -20.04 14.27
C THR A 60 -8.28 -19.60 15.10
N GLU A 61 -9.14 -20.53 15.52
CA GLU A 61 -10.35 -20.21 16.31
C GLU A 61 -10.00 -19.63 17.68
N MET A 62 -8.96 -20.16 18.32
CA MET A 62 -8.46 -19.63 19.59
C MET A 62 -7.80 -18.26 19.40
N LEU A 63 -7.04 -18.09 18.33
CA LEU A 63 -6.41 -16.82 17.98
C LEU A 63 -7.46 -15.72 17.72
N VAL A 64 -8.52 -16.03 16.97
CA VAL A 64 -9.66 -15.13 16.74
C VAL A 64 -10.33 -14.75 18.07
N GLY A 65 -10.59 -15.74 18.93
CA GLY A 65 -11.15 -15.51 20.26
C GLY A 65 -10.30 -14.57 21.12
N ALA A 66 -8.97 -14.74 21.05
CA ALA A 66 -8.03 -13.91 21.80
C ALA A 66 -7.98 -12.45 21.29
N ILE A 67 -8.10 -12.23 19.98
CA ILE A 67 -7.97 -10.90 19.34
C ILE A 67 -9.26 -10.07 19.40
N ARG A 68 -10.41 -10.73 19.45
CA ARG A 68 -11.74 -10.09 19.32
C ARG A 68 -11.90 -8.89 20.24
N ASP A 69 -12.27 -7.75 19.65
CA ASP A 69 -12.53 -6.47 20.32
C ASP A 69 -11.35 -5.87 21.10
N LYS A 70 -10.11 -6.35 20.90
CA LYS A 70 -8.92 -5.87 21.63
C LYS A 70 -7.96 -5.01 20.81
N PHE A 71 -7.87 -5.24 19.51
CA PHE A 71 -6.90 -4.56 18.64
C PHE A 71 -7.58 -3.90 17.45
N ASP A 72 -7.09 -2.72 17.08
CA ASP A 72 -7.49 -2.03 15.85
C ASP A 72 -6.75 -2.59 14.63
N MET A 73 -5.54 -3.11 14.84
CA MET A 73 -4.68 -3.65 13.80
C MET A 73 -3.90 -4.89 14.28
N VAL A 74 -3.76 -5.87 13.39
CA VAL A 74 -2.91 -7.06 13.57
C VAL A 74 -1.95 -7.16 12.39
N LEU A 75 -0.65 -7.23 12.65
CA LEU A 75 0.36 -7.61 11.66
C LEU A 75 0.69 -9.09 11.87
N LEU A 76 0.16 -9.94 10.99
CA LEU A 76 0.40 -11.38 10.96
C LEU A 76 1.55 -11.70 10.00
N ASN A 77 2.76 -11.75 10.55
CA ASN A 77 3.98 -12.00 9.80
C ASN A 77 4.38 -13.47 9.93
N THR A 78 3.57 -14.34 9.33
CA THR A 78 3.74 -15.80 9.32
C THR A 78 3.83 -16.30 7.90
N CYS A 79 4.22 -17.54 7.65
CA CYS A 79 4.03 -18.14 6.33
C CYS A 79 2.52 -18.42 6.11
N ASP A 80 2.04 -18.22 4.88
CA ASP A 80 0.68 -18.60 4.45
C ASP A 80 -0.45 -18.08 5.36
N GLY A 81 -0.44 -16.78 5.67
CA GLY A 81 -1.31 -16.17 6.67
C GLY A 81 -2.68 -15.71 6.17
N VAL A 82 -3.04 -15.90 4.89
CA VAL A 82 -4.22 -15.26 4.29
C VAL A 82 -5.53 -15.75 4.90
N GLU A 83 -5.71 -17.06 5.05
CA GLU A 83 -6.97 -17.61 5.58
C GLU A 83 -7.17 -17.21 7.05
N VAL A 84 -6.10 -17.28 7.84
CA VAL A 84 -6.08 -16.82 9.24
C VAL A 84 -6.42 -15.33 9.32
N ALA A 85 -5.80 -14.52 8.47
CA ALA A 85 -6.01 -13.08 8.44
C ALA A 85 -7.44 -12.71 8.03
N GLN A 86 -8.02 -13.42 7.06
CA GLN A 86 -9.41 -13.23 6.66
C GLN A 86 -10.36 -13.56 7.81
N MET A 87 -10.12 -14.65 8.53
CA MET A 87 -10.96 -15.03 9.67
C MET A 87 -10.87 -14.00 10.80
N ILE A 88 -9.67 -13.52 11.12
CA ILE A 88 -9.48 -12.43 12.10
C ILE A 88 -10.23 -11.17 11.64
N GLN A 89 -10.06 -10.76 10.37
CA GLN A 89 -10.69 -9.56 9.85
C GLN A 89 -12.23 -9.65 9.88
N SER A 90 -12.79 -10.81 9.50
CA SER A 90 -14.24 -11.00 9.43
C SER A 90 -14.89 -11.13 10.80
N GLU A 91 -14.26 -11.88 11.71
CA GLU A 91 -14.83 -12.20 13.02
C GLU A 91 -14.56 -11.11 14.07
N CYS A 92 -13.43 -10.40 13.96
CA CYS A 92 -13.04 -9.38 14.93
C CYS A 92 -13.30 -7.95 14.44
N ASN A 93 -13.61 -7.75 13.15
CA ASN A 93 -13.67 -6.42 12.51
C ASN A 93 -12.36 -5.61 12.65
N THR A 94 -11.25 -6.28 12.91
CA THR A 94 -9.91 -5.71 13.09
C THR A 94 -9.20 -5.60 11.74
N GLY A 95 -8.38 -4.55 11.54
CA GLY A 95 -7.54 -4.49 10.35
C GLY A 95 -6.43 -5.52 10.43
N VAL A 96 -6.10 -6.19 9.33
CA VAL A 96 -5.05 -7.20 9.31
C VAL A 96 -4.09 -6.97 8.16
N ILE A 97 -2.80 -6.90 8.45
CA ILE A 97 -1.74 -7.01 7.46
C ILE A 97 -1.20 -8.42 7.54
N CYS A 98 -1.19 -9.15 6.44
CA CYS A 98 -0.64 -10.50 6.42
C CYS A 98 0.19 -10.75 5.18
N THR A 99 0.99 -11.79 5.24
CA THR A 99 1.70 -12.34 4.09
C THR A 99 0.73 -13.12 3.19
N ILE A 100 1.00 -13.15 1.87
CA ILE A 100 0.21 -13.89 0.87
C ILE A 100 0.80 -15.28 0.61
N GLY A 101 2.07 -15.49 0.94
CA GLY A 101 2.78 -16.74 0.72
C GLY A 101 4.05 -16.81 1.56
N GLU A 102 4.95 -17.72 1.20
CA GLU A 102 6.24 -17.83 1.88
C GLU A 102 7.05 -16.53 1.75
N ILE A 103 7.62 -16.12 2.87
CA ILE A 103 8.48 -14.95 2.98
C ILE A 103 9.76 -15.37 3.67
N ASP A 104 10.89 -14.86 3.20
CA ASP A 104 12.17 -15.02 3.88
C ASP A 104 12.19 -14.19 5.17
N ASP A 105 12.76 -14.74 6.24
CA ASP A 105 12.83 -14.10 7.56
C ASP A 105 13.37 -12.66 7.48
N ARG A 106 14.36 -12.39 6.60
CA ARG A 106 14.91 -11.02 6.46
C ARG A 106 13.90 -10.05 5.85
N GLN A 107 13.05 -10.51 4.93
CA GLN A 107 12.01 -9.68 4.33
C GLN A 107 10.84 -9.48 5.29
N ALA A 108 10.47 -10.52 6.03
CA ALA A 108 9.50 -10.44 7.11
C ALA A 108 9.94 -9.37 8.13
N PHE A 109 11.19 -9.46 8.58
CA PHE A 109 11.81 -8.51 9.48
C PHE A 109 11.82 -7.08 8.94
N TYR A 110 12.35 -6.89 7.72
CA TYR A 110 12.47 -5.56 7.13
C TYR A 110 11.13 -4.86 7.00
N THR A 111 10.10 -5.60 6.58
CA THR A 111 8.74 -5.07 6.41
C THR A 111 8.12 -4.67 7.75
N GLY A 112 8.22 -5.54 8.76
CA GLY A 112 7.71 -5.25 10.11
C GLY A 112 8.39 -4.05 10.75
N SER A 113 9.73 -3.98 10.69
CA SER A 113 10.50 -2.85 11.24
C SER A 113 10.18 -1.54 10.55
N LEU A 114 10.05 -1.56 9.22
CA LEU A 114 9.69 -0.39 8.45
C LEU A 114 8.27 0.07 8.78
N PHE A 115 7.33 -0.86 8.93
CA PHE A 115 5.95 -0.56 9.34
C PHE A 115 5.90 0.16 10.68
N VAL A 116 6.54 -0.40 11.71
CA VAL A 116 6.62 0.21 13.05
C VAL A 116 7.27 1.59 12.99
N ARG A 117 8.35 1.75 12.21
CA ARG A 117 9.01 3.05 12.04
C ARG A 117 8.12 4.10 11.38
N GLU A 118 7.31 3.71 10.41
CA GLU A 118 6.37 4.62 9.75
C GLU A 118 5.20 5.00 10.69
N LEU A 119 4.74 4.08 11.54
CA LEU A 119 3.78 4.38 12.61
C LEU A 119 4.35 5.36 13.64
N ALA A 120 5.60 5.16 14.06
CA ALA A 120 6.28 6.09 14.97
C ALA A 120 6.42 7.51 14.40
N ARG A 121 6.32 7.67 13.07
CA ARG A 121 6.27 8.98 12.38
C ARG A 121 4.87 9.59 12.34
N GLY A 122 3.89 8.98 13.00
CA GLY A 122 2.50 9.45 13.07
C GLY A 122 1.66 9.13 11.84
N LYS A 123 2.07 8.14 11.02
CA LYS A 123 1.26 7.71 9.87
C LYS A 123 0.10 6.82 10.30
N SER A 124 -0.98 6.83 9.51
CA SER A 124 -2.07 5.86 9.62
C SER A 124 -1.55 4.44 9.37
N TYR A 125 -2.28 3.41 9.82
CA TYR A 125 -1.90 2.02 9.53
C TYR A 125 -1.80 1.72 8.04
N PHE A 126 -2.73 2.25 7.24
CA PHE A 126 -2.73 2.02 5.80
C PHE A 126 -1.54 2.71 5.11
N ASP A 127 -1.20 3.95 5.49
CA ASP A 127 -0.03 4.63 4.94
C ASP A 127 1.27 3.96 5.40
N ALA A 128 1.37 3.57 6.68
CA ALA A 128 2.51 2.81 7.18
C ALA A 128 2.70 1.51 6.38
N TYR A 129 1.63 0.77 6.10
CA TYR A 129 1.65 -0.41 5.24
C TYR A 129 2.12 -0.09 3.81
N LYS A 130 1.55 0.97 3.17
CA LYS A 130 1.94 1.37 1.81
C LYS A 130 3.43 1.70 1.70
N HIS A 131 4.00 2.28 2.76
CA HIS A 131 5.40 2.64 2.83
C HIS A 131 6.32 1.51 3.28
N SER A 132 5.80 0.50 3.99
CA SER A 132 6.60 -0.61 4.51
C SER A 132 6.68 -1.83 3.60
N ARG A 133 5.65 -2.04 2.76
CA ARG A 133 5.58 -3.22 1.91
C ARG A 133 6.79 -3.33 0.96
N PRO A 134 7.32 -4.55 0.76
CA PRO A 134 8.38 -4.80 -0.20
C PRO A 134 7.86 -4.59 -1.64
N GLY A 135 8.78 -4.31 -2.57
CA GLY A 135 8.47 -3.90 -3.94
C GLY A 135 7.46 -4.80 -4.66
N HIS A 136 6.58 -4.20 -5.47
CA HIS A 136 5.52 -4.83 -6.27
C HIS A 136 4.32 -5.45 -5.53
N ASN A 137 4.16 -5.25 -4.22
CA ASN A 137 2.92 -5.60 -3.47
C ASN A 137 2.48 -7.07 -3.61
N LYS A 138 3.41 -8.00 -3.87
CA LYS A 138 3.07 -9.41 -4.11
C LYS A 138 3.05 -10.26 -2.84
N LEU A 139 3.69 -9.80 -1.78
CA LEU A 139 3.94 -10.62 -0.59
C LEU A 139 3.06 -10.25 0.59
N TYR A 140 2.52 -9.03 0.64
CA TYR A 140 1.67 -8.59 1.74
C TYR A 140 0.37 -7.99 1.25
N ILE A 141 -0.71 -8.28 1.96
CA ILE A 141 -2.02 -7.68 1.76
C ILE A 141 -2.46 -6.93 3.03
N PHE A 142 -3.22 -5.87 2.82
CA PHE A 142 -3.93 -5.15 3.88
C PHE A 142 -5.42 -5.47 3.76
N LEU A 143 -5.97 -6.11 4.79
CA LEU A 143 -7.38 -6.38 4.96
C LEU A 143 -7.96 -5.33 5.90
N ALA A 144 -8.80 -4.44 5.39
CA ALA A 144 -9.36 -3.36 6.18
C ALA A 144 -10.39 -3.89 7.20
N GLY A 145 -10.21 -3.55 8.48
CA GLY A 145 -11.21 -3.65 9.53
C GLY A 145 -12.02 -2.36 9.69
N ARG A 146 -12.95 -2.31 10.64
CA ARG A 146 -13.92 -1.20 10.80
C ARG A 146 -13.24 0.16 10.98
N THR A 147 -12.26 0.27 11.88
CA THR A 147 -11.51 1.51 12.16
C THR A 147 -10.77 1.97 10.90
N SER A 148 -10.01 1.05 10.28
CA SER A 148 -9.23 1.34 9.07
C SER A 148 -10.08 1.60 7.81
N MET A 149 -11.31 1.09 7.73
CA MET A 149 -12.16 1.26 6.54
C MET A 149 -12.58 2.72 6.35
N ARG A 150 -12.74 3.47 7.43
CA ARG A 150 -12.97 4.92 7.36
C ARG A 150 -11.75 5.65 6.80
N GLU A 151 -10.56 5.27 7.25
CA GLU A 151 -9.29 5.83 6.80
C GLU A 151 -9.04 5.52 5.32
N VAL A 152 -9.15 4.24 4.94
CA VAL A 152 -9.00 3.78 3.55
C VAL A 152 -9.98 4.50 2.63
N LYS A 153 -11.25 4.67 3.05
CA LYS A 153 -12.24 5.40 2.27
C LYS A 153 -11.81 6.85 2.04
N GLN A 154 -11.32 7.54 3.06
CA GLN A 154 -10.86 8.92 2.92
C GLN A 154 -9.66 9.01 1.97
N ILE A 155 -8.68 8.11 2.12
CA ILE A 155 -7.49 8.07 1.28
C ILE A 155 -7.84 7.78 -0.18
N VAL A 156 -8.76 6.85 -0.44
CA VAL A 156 -9.24 6.55 -1.80
C VAL A 156 -9.91 7.77 -2.42
N VAL A 157 -10.73 8.49 -1.65
CA VAL A 157 -11.36 9.73 -2.13
C VAL A 157 -10.31 10.79 -2.46
N ASP A 158 -9.30 10.96 -1.60
CA ASP A 158 -8.24 11.94 -1.82
C ASP A 158 -7.36 11.57 -3.05
N GLU A 159 -7.02 10.30 -3.22
CA GLU A 159 -6.28 9.80 -4.38
C GLU A 159 -7.09 9.97 -5.68
N LEU A 160 -8.41 9.75 -5.65
CA LEU A 160 -9.29 9.99 -6.79
C LEU A 160 -9.30 11.46 -7.20
N HIS A 161 -9.47 12.40 -6.25
CA HIS A 161 -9.41 13.83 -6.54
C HIS A 161 -8.05 14.24 -7.14
N GLN A 162 -6.94 13.72 -6.61
CA GLN A 162 -5.61 13.98 -7.18
C GLN A 162 -5.46 13.43 -8.60
N LEU A 163 -6.08 12.30 -8.90
CA LEU A 163 -6.08 11.71 -10.23
C LEU A 163 -6.88 12.57 -11.21
N GLU A 164 -8.06 13.04 -10.80
CA GLU A 164 -8.92 13.94 -11.58
C GLU A 164 -8.17 15.23 -11.92
N GLU A 165 -7.54 15.90 -10.95
CA GLU A 165 -6.72 17.09 -11.21
C GLU A 165 -5.58 16.82 -12.20
N ARG A 166 -4.94 15.65 -12.08
CA ARG A 166 -3.82 15.27 -12.95
C ARG A 166 -4.31 14.99 -14.37
N ILE A 167 -5.49 14.41 -14.53
CA ILE A 167 -6.16 14.21 -15.82
C ILE A 167 -6.55 15.56 -16.43
N GLU A 168 -7.19 16.46 -15.68
CA GLU A 168 -7.57 17.79 -16.16
C GLU A 168 -6.35 18.59 -16.64
N LYS A 169 -5.25 18.60 -15.87
CA LYS A 169 -4.00 19.26 -16.26
C LYS A 169 -3.46 18.69 -17.58
N ARG A 170 -3.50 17.37 -17.75
CA ARG A 170 -3.07 16.73 -19.00
C ARG A 170 -3.99 17.05 -20.16
N LEU A 171 -5.31 17.07 -19.96
CA LEU A 171 -6.28 17.43 -20.99
C LEU A 171 -6.07 18.88 -21.46
N LYS A 172 -5.94 19.84 -20.54
CA LYS A 172 -5.62 21.24 -20.88
C LYS A 172 -4.31 21.37 -21.66
N ALA A 173 -3.28 20.63 -21.27
CA ALA A 173 -2.01 20.62 -21.99
C ALA A 173 -2.13 20.04 -23.41
N ILE A 174 -2.99 19.03 -23.60
CA ILE A 174 -3.29 18.45 -24.91
C ILE A 174 -4.08 19.46 -25.77
N GLU A 175 -5.11 20.10 -25.21
CA GLU A 175 -5.91 21.13 -25.89
C GLU A 175 -5.05 22.32 -26.34
N GLN A 176 -4.13 22.79 -25.49
CA GLN A 176 -3.16 23.84 -25.85
C GLN A 176 -2.25 23.42 -27.01
N ARG A 177 -1.78 22.16 -27.01
CA ARG A 177 -0.99 21.63 -28.14
C ARG A 177 -1.83 21.51 -29.43
N LEU A 178 -3.10 21.15 -29.31
CA LEU A 178 -4.01 21.02 -30.44
C LEU A 178 -4.42 22.38 -31.00
N THR A 179 -4.55 23.42 -30.19
CA THR A 179 -4.88 24.80 -30.64
C THR A 179 -3.71 25.52 -31.30
N ILE A 180 -2.47 25.13 -31.01
CA ILE A 180 -1.28 25.63 -31.73
C ILE A 180 -1.17 25.03 -33.16
N ARG A 181 -1.67 23.81 -33.38
CA ARG A 181 -1.60 23.13 -34.70
C ARG A 181 -2.48 23.74 -35.83
N PRO A 182 -3.72 24.22 -35.64
CA PRO A 182 -4.55 24.73 -36.74
C PRO A 182 -4.00 26.01 -37.37
N GLN A 183 -3.19 26.79 -36.66
CA GLN A 183 -2.63 28.03 -37.18
C GLN A 183 -1.53 27.77 -38.24
N VAL A 184 -0.89 26.59 -38.19
CA VAL A 184 0.15 26.20 -39.16
C VAL A 184 -0.43 25.78 -40.51
N ASP A 185 -1.63 25.16 -40.53
CA ASP A 185 -2.29 24.72 -41.78
C ASP A 185 -2.80 25.91 -42.61
N TYR A 186 -3.31 26.97 -41.96
CA TYR A 186 -3.75 28.18 -42.66
C TYR A 186 -2.59 28.89 -43.38
N ASN A 187 -1.46 29.08 -42.71
CA ASN A 187 -0.30 29.75 -43.30
C ASN A 187 0.32 28.93 -44.44
N GLN A 188 0.33 27.60 -44.36
CA GLN A 188 0.84 26.75 -45.44
C GLN A 188 -0.03 26.81 -46.70
N ARG A 189 -1.37 26.84 -46.56
CA ARG A 189 -2.28 26.99 -47.72
C ARG A 189 -2.13 28.35 -48.40
N VAL A 190 -1.95 29.42 -47.63
CA VAL A 190 -1.71 30.76 -48.17
C VAL A 190 -0.37 30.82 -48.91
N VAL A 191 0.69 30.25 -48.33
CA VAL A 191 2.00 30.18 -48.99
C VAL A 191 1.94 29.36 -50.28
N LEU A 192 1.27 28.20 -50.26
CA LEU A 192 1.11 27.37 -51.46
C LEU A 192 0.34 28.10 -52.57
N ALA A 193 -0.75 28.79 -52.21
CA ALA A 193 -1.53 29.60 -53.15
C ALA A 193 -0.70 30.74 -53.76
N LEU A 194 0.12 31.42 -52.95
CA LEU A 194 1.02 32.47 -53.43
C LEU A 194 2.10 31.93 -54.38
N VAL A 195 2.70 30.77 -54.05
CA VAL A 195 3.70 30.13 -54.92
C VAL A 195 3.09 29.74 -56.27
N ILE A 196 1.89 29.15 -56.27
CA ILE A 196 1.17 28.81 -57.51
C ILE A 196 0.87 30.08 -58.32
N ALA A 197 0.40 31.15 -57.68
CA ALA A 197 0.11 32.41 -58.35
C ALA A 197 1.36 33.02 -59.02
N VAL A 198 2.51 32.99 -58.34
CA VAL A 198 3.80 33.47 -58.88
C VAL A 198 4.25 32.65 -60.10
N ILE A 199 4.11 31.33 -60.03
CA ILE A 199 4.45 30.43 -61.14
C ILE A 199 3.57 30.72 -62.35
N LEU A 200 2.26 30.84 -62.16
CA LEU A 200 1.32 31.16 -63.25
C LEU A 200 1.61 32.53 -63.89
N LEU A 201 1.94 33.54 -63.07
CA LEU A 201 2.33 34.87 -63.56
C LEU A 201 3.61 34.81 -64.40
N SER A 202 4.59 34.02 -63.96
CA SER A 202 5.87 33.88 -64.67
C SER A 202 5.69 33.18 -66.02
N ILE A 203 4.82 32.17 -66.10
CA ILE A 203 4.45 31.51 -67.36
C ILE A 203 3.73 32.49 -68.29
N MET A 204 2.81 33.28 -67.76
CA MET A 204 2.04 34.25 -68.55
C MET A 204 2.94 35.38 -69.11
N VAL A 205 3.91 35.87 -68.34
CA VAL A 205 4.90 36.85 -68.81
C VAL A 205 5.79 36.25 -69.91
N ALA A 206 6.25 35.00 -69.73
CA ALA A 206 7.09 34.32 -70.70
C ALA A 206 6.40 34.03 -72.04
N TRP A 207 5.06 34.02 -72.09
CA TRP A 207 4.29 33.87 -73.33
C TRP A 207 3.99 35.19 -74.05
N ASN A 208 4.16 36.33 -73.38
CA ASN A 208 3.87 37.67 -73.93
C ASN A 208 5.13 38.43 -74.40
N THR A 209 6.29 37.79 -74.36
CA THR A 209 7.58 38.27 -74.89
C THR A 209 8.07 37.36 -76.01
#